data_AF-A0A7U9RSK9-F1
#
_entry.id   AF-A0A7U9RSK9-F1
#
_cell.length_a   1.000
_cell.length_b   1.000
_cell.length_c   1.000
_cell.angle_alpha   90.00
_cell.angle_beta   90.00
_cell.angle_gamma   90.00
#
_symmetry.space_group_name_H-M   'P 1'
#
loop_
_entity.id
_entity.type
_entity.pdbx_description
1 polymer ?
#
loop_
_entity_poly.entity_id
_entity_poly.type
_entity_poly.pdbx_seq_one_letter_code
_entity_poly.pdbx_strand_id
1 'polypeptide(L)'
;MEDQIKQNLKKYIVEQFDISEEKLEKEENLYLLGMMPRDVVRLILEIEKEYGIHFTETELADNKLDSISNIVLAIRKHVHK
;
A
#
# COMPACT_ATOMS: atom_id res chain seq x y z
N MET A 1 8.10 12.97 4.82
CA MET A 1 7.84 12.26 3.54
C MET A 1 7.26 10.88 3.78
N GLU A 2 7.89 10.04 4.62
CA GLU A 2 7.33 8.74 5.04
C GLU A 2 5.93 8.84 5.66
N ASP A 3 5.74 9.77 6.61
CA ASP A 3 4.43 10.00 7.24
C ASP A 3 3.36 10.43 6.23
N GLN A 4 3.75 11.15 5.18
CA GLN A 4 2.81 11.65 4.17
C GLN A 4 2.39 10.54 3.19
N ILE A 5 3.33 9.71 2.73
CA ILE A 5 3.00 8.53 1.91
C ILE A 5 2.10 7.59 2.70
N LYS A 6 2.42 7.36 3.98
CA LYS A 6 1.61 6.51 4.86
C LYS A 6 0.20 7.07 5.07
N GLN A 7 0.06 8.38 5.34
CA GLN A 7 -1.26 9.01 5.48
C GLN A 7 -2.08 8.94 4.21
N ASN A 8 -1.49 9.25 3.05
CA ASN A 8 -2.15 9.17 1.76
C ASN A 8 -2.62 7.73 1.47
N LEU A 9 -1.75 6.74 1.74
CA LEU A 9 -2.08 5.34 1.56
C LEU A 9 -3.24 4.90 2.47
N LYS A 10 -3.22 5.28 3.76
CA LYS A 10 -4.32 4.98 4.68
C LYS A 10 -5.64 5.59 4.21
N LYS A 11 -5.62 6.88 3.85
CA LYS A 11 -6.80 7.58 3.33
C LYS A 11 -7.36 6.90 2.08
N TYR A 12 -6.50 6.53 1.14
CA TYR A 12 -6.89 5.80 -0.05
C TYR A 12 -7.53 4.45 0.26
N ILE A 13 -6.96 3.71 1.23
CA ILE A 13 -7.51 2.41 1.64
C ILE A 13 -8.92 2.55 2.20
N VAL A 14 -9.18 3.57 3.04
CA VAL A 14 -10.52 3.88 3.56
C VAL A 14 -11.49 4.18 2.41
N GLU A 15 -11.11 5.08 1.51
CA GLU A 15 -11.98 5.57 0.44
C GLU A 15 -12.33 4.52 -0.61
N GLN A 16 -11.41 3.59 -0.91
CA GLN A 16 -11.57 2.67 -2.04
C GLN A 16 -11.98 1.25 -1.66
N PHE A 17 -11.72 0.83 -0.42
CA PHE A 17 -11.94 -0.56 0.02
C PHE A 17 -12.93 -0.69 1.18
N ASP A 18 -13.61 0.40 1.57
CA ASP A 18 -14.62 0.44 2.63
C ASP A 18 -14.10 -0.12 3.98
N ILE A 19 -12.83 0.17 4.27
CA ILE A 19 -12.17 -0.20 5.53
C ILE A 19 -12.29 0.98 6.50
N SER A 20 -12.77 0.72 7.71
CA SER A 20 -12.89 1.78 8.72
C SER A 20 -11.53 2.29 9.20
N GLU A 21 -11.45 3.60 9.47
CA GLU A 21 -10.26 4.23 10.02
C GLU A 21 -9.80 3.57 11.33
N GLU A 22 -10.74 3.22 12.22
CA GLU A 22 -10.43 2.53 13.48
C GLU A 22 -9.71 1.19 13.26
N LYS A 23 -10.08 0.46 12.20
CA LYS A 23 -9.43 -0.81 11.88
C LYS A 23 -8.01 -0.59 11.35
N LEU A 24 -7.83 0.45 10.54
CA LEU A 24 -6.54 0.90 9.99
C LEU A 24 -5.57 1.49 11.03
N GLU A 25 -6.06 1.90 12.19
CA GLU A 25 -5.21 2.29 13.33
C GLU A 25 -4.65 1.07 14.08
N LYS A 26 -5.40 -0.03 14.11
CA LYS A 26 -5.09 -1.22 14.90
C LYS A 26 -4.38 -2.32 14.10
N GLU A 27 -4.52 -2.29 12.77
CA GLU A 27 -4.01 -3.32 11.89
C GLU A 27 -3.26 -2.72 10.69
N GLU A 28 -2.15 -3.33 10.32
CA GLU A 28 -1.29 -2.91 9.21
C GLU A 28 -1.31 -3.93 8.07
N ASN A 29 -1.64 -5.20 8.34
CA ASN A 29 -1.72 -6.25 7.33
C ASN A 29 -3.02 -6.14 6.53
N LEU A 30 -2.89 -6.03 5.21
CA LEU A 30 -4.00 -5.81 4.28
C LEU A 30 -5.03 -6.96 4.30
N TYR A 31 -4.57 -8.21 4.46
CA TYR A 31 -5.47 -9.36 4.53
C TYR A 31 -6.26 -9.37 5.83
N LEU A 32 -5.65 -8.97 6.95
CA LEU A 32 -6.34 -8.82 8.24
C LEU A 32 -7.31 -7.62 8.24
N LEU A 33 -7.01 -6.59 7.44
CA LEU A 33 -7.96 -5.52 7.14
C LEU A 33 -9.17 -6.00 6.30
N GLY A 34 -9.11 -7.20 5.74
CA GLY A 34 -10.20 -7.81 4.96
C GLY A 34 -10.04 -7.66 3.46
N MET A 35 -8.88 -7.20 2.98
CA MET A 35 -8.60 -7.10 1.55
C MET A 35 -8.39 -8.48 0.94
N MET A 36 -9.01 -8.71 -0.21
CA MET A 36 -8.78 -9.91 -1.00
C MET A 36 -7.53 -9.72 -1.88
N PRO A 37 -6.90 -10.80 -2.39
CA PRO A 37 -5.72 -10.67 -3.26
C PRO A 37 -5.90 -9.72 -4.44
N ARG A 38 -7.09 -9.69 -5.07
CA ARG A 38 -7.42 -8.75 -6.15
C ARG A 38 -7.39 -7.28 -5.72
N ASP A 39 -7.76 -7.02 -4.46
CA ASP A 39 -7.85 -5.67 -3.89
C ASP A 39 -6.43 -5.16 -3.63
N VAL A 40 -5.55 -6.05 -3.15
CA VAL A 40 -4.12 -5.77 -3.00
C VAL A 40 -3.48 -5.46 -4.36
N VAL A 41 -3.73 -6.27 -5.40
CA VAL A 41 -3.22 -5.98 -6.76
C VAL A 41 -3.73 -4.62 -7.26
N ARG A 42 -5.02 -4.32 -7.09
CA ARG A 42 -5.59 -3.02 -7.47
C ARG A 42 -4.93 -1.86 -6.71
N LEU A 43 -4.67 -2.04 -5.41
CA LEU A 43 -3.97 -1.05 -4.60
C LEU A 43 -2.56 -0.77 -5.15
N ILE A 44 -1.81 -1.82 -5.50
CA ILE A 44 -0.45 -1.66 -6.05
C ILE A 44 -0.46 -0.92 -7.39
N LEU A 45 -1.36 -1.27 -8.31
CA LEU A 45 -1.46 -0.59 -9.61
C LEU A 45 -1.78 0.91 -9.47
N GLU A 46 -2.61 1.27 -8.50
CA GLU A 46 -2.98 2.66 -8.26
C GLU A 46 -1.85 3.44 -7.58
N ILE A 47 -1.07 2.78 -6.72
CA ILE A 47 0.16 3.36 -6.16
C ILE A 47 1.20 3.62 -7.26
N GLU A 48 1.41 2.67 -8.17
CA GLU A 48 2.30 2.85 -9.31
C GLU A 48 1.94 4.11 -10.11
N LYS A 49 0.65 4.27 -10.39
CA LYS A 49 0.11 5.43 -11.10
C LYS A 49 0.25 6.74 -10.31
N GLU A 50 -0.10 6.74 -9.02
CA GLU A 50 -0.07 7.94 -8.16
C GLU A 50 1.35 8.48 -7.98
N TYR A 51 2.33 7.60 -7.78
CA TYR A 51 3.72 7.99 -7.54
C TYR A 51 4.59 7.98 -8.79
N GLY A 52 4.05 7.58 -9.95
CA GLY A 52 4.80 7.45 -11.20
C GLY A 52 5.92 6.41 -11.14
N ILE A 53 5.70 5.35 -10.36
CA ILE A 53 6.66 4.26 -10.14
C ILE A 53 6.19 2.99 -10.82
N HIS A 54 7.09 2.02 -11.01
CA HIS A 54 6.73 0.70 -11.49
C HIS A 54 7.51 -0.37 -10.71
N PHE A 55 6.78 -1.28 -10.07
CA PHE A 55 7.33 -2.43 -9.37
C PHE A 55 7.57 -3.56 -10.37
N THR A 56 8.82 -4.04 -10.40
CA THR A 56 9.16 -5.24 -11.16
C THR A 56 8.57 -6.49 -10.52
N GLU A 57 8.41 -7.57 -11.30
CA GLU A 57 7.91 -8.86 -10.77
C GLU A 57 8.76 -9.37 -9.59
N THR A 58 10.08 -9.18 -9.65
CA THR A 58 11.00 -9.53 -8.56
C THR A 58 10.71 -8.71 -7.30
N GLU A 59 10.48 -7.40 -7.43
CA GLU A 59 10.13 -6.54 -6.31
C GLU A 59 8.77 -6.91 -5.69
N LEU A 60 7.80 -7.31 -6.49
CA LEU A 60 6.50 -7.78 -6.00
C LEU A 60 6.65 -9.08 -5.20
N ALA A 61 7.51 -10.00 -5.66
CA ALA A 61 7.80 -11.24 -4.96
C ALA A 61 8.58 -11.02 -3.65
N ASP A 62 9.56 -10.12 -3.66
CA ASP A 62 10.50 -9.94 -2.55
C ASP A 62 9.99 -8.98 -1.46
N ASN A 63 9.30 -7.89 -1.82
CA ASN A 63 8.95 -6.85 -0.86
C ASN A 63 7.78 -7.20 0.07
N LYS A 64 7.12 -8.35 -0.12
CA LYS A 64 5.95 -8.78 0.66
C LYS A 64 5.01 -7.61 0.93
N LEU A 65 4.33 -7.17 -0.13
CA LEU A 65 3.42 -6.00 -0.11
C LEU A 65 2.07 -6.33 0.57
N ASP A 66 2.14 -7.02 1.71
CA ASP A 66 1.01 -7.48 2.51
C ASP A 66 0.68 -6.55 3.67
N SER A 67 1.50 -5.51 3.90
CA SER A 67 1.26 -4.49 4.92
C SER A 67 1.49 -3.08 4.41
N ILE A 68 0.80 -2.12 5.02
CA ILE A 68 0.88 -0.69 4.69
C ILE A 68 2.33 -0.20 4.84
N SER A 69 3.00 -0.55 5.92
CA SER A 69 4.40 -0.14 6.15
C SER A 69 5.36 -0.72 5.10
N ASN A 70 5.19 -1.98 4.66
CA ASN A 70 6.01 -2.56 3.59
C ASN A 70 5.81 -1.83 2.26
N ILE A 71 4.56 -1.47 1.95
CA ILE A 71 4.23 -0.69 0.76
C ILE A 71 4.88 0.70 0.82
N VAL A 72 4.78 1.40 1.96
CA VAL A 72 5.42 2.72 2.15
C VAL A 72 6.93 2.62 1.93
N LEU A 73 7.58 1.60 2.48
CA LEU A 73 9.01 1.36 2.27
C LEU A 73 9.35 1.10 0.80
N ALA A 74 8.53 0.33 0.10
CA ALA A 74 8.71 0.04 -1.32
C ALA A 74 8.59 1.31 -2.19
N ILE A 75 7.58 2.15 -1.94
CA ILE A 75 7.40 3.44 -2.63
C ILE A 75 8.63 4.33 -2.41
N ARG A 76 9.12 4.43 -1.16
CA ARG A 76 10.29 5.27 -0.84
C ARG A 76 11.54 4.85 -1.60
N LYS A 77 11.78 3.54 -1.76
CA LYS A 77 12.93 3.03 -2.53
C LYS A 77 12.91 3.47 -3.99
N HIS A 78 11.71 3.69 -4.56
CA HIS A 78 11.54 4.17 -5.93
C HIS A 78 11.63 5.70 -6.02
N VAL A 79 10.96 6.42 -5.11
CA VAL A 79 10.90 7.90 -5.16
C VAL A 79 12.24 8.57 -4.77
N HIS A 80 13.10 7.89 -4.01
CA HIS A 80 14.43 8.39 -3.63
C HIS A 80 15.59 7.86 -4.49
N LYS A 81 15.30 7.13 -5.57
CA LYS A 81 16.30 6.76 -6.59
C LYS A 81 16.47 7.90 -7.59
#